data_AF-A0A7X9BFM3-F1
#
_entry.id   AF-A0A7X9BFM3-F1
#
_cell.length_a   1.000
_cell.length_b   1.000
_cell.length_c   1.000
_cell.angle_alpha   90.00
_cell.angle_beta   90.00
_cell.angle_gamma   90.00
#
_symmetry.space_group_name_H-M   'P 1'
#
loop_
_entity.id
_entity.type
_entity.pdbx_description
1 polymer ?
#
loop_
_entity_poly.entity_id
_entity_poly.type
_entity_poly.pdbx_seq_one_letter_code
_entity_poly.pdbx_strand_id
1 'polypeptide(L)'
;GRLYVIIGRGTYSSAVLNAVRLKKETNASFVGEATGGEPNHYGEVKQFTLPNSEKPIRYSTKYFKWLDEDTNTLEPDMVIEETFAAYRAGVDPVTEWITKN
;
A
#
# COMPACT_ATOMS: atom_id res chain seq x y z
N GLY A 1 1.69 7.77 23.48
CA GLY A 1 2.71 7.69 22.41
C GLY A 1 2.07 8.09 21.09
N ARG A 2 2.87 8.37 20.05
CA ARG A 2 2.39 8.59 18.69
C ARG A 2 2.75 7.38 17.83
N LEU A 3 1.80 6.89 17.03
CA LEU A 3 2.00 5.79 16.10
C LEU A 3 1.94 6.37 14.69
N TYR A 4 3.00 6.17 13.91
CA TYR A 4 3.05 6.57 12.51
C TYR A 4 3.05 5.32 11.63
N VAL A 5 2.28 5.35 10.55
CA VAL A 5 2.26 4.29 9.53
C VAL A 5 2.75 4.89 8.23
N ILE A 6 3.94 4.47 7.79
CA ILE A 6 4.51 4.92 6.53
C ILE A 6 3.91 4.09 5.40
N ILE A 7 3.32 4.76 4.41
CA ILE A 7 2.79 4.15 3.18
C ILE A 7 3.38 4.81 1.94
N GLY A 8 3.32 4.11 0.82
CA GLY A 8 3.71 4.68 -0.48
C GLY A 8 3.38 3.78 -1.66
N ARG A 9 3.89 4.13 -2.84
CA ARG A 9 3.68 3.36 -4.09
C ARG A 9 4.10 1.88 -3.98
N GLY A 10 5.00 1.54 -3.07
CA GLY A 10 5.42 0.16 -2.77
C GLY A 10 4.49 -0.61 -1.82
N THR A 11 3.46 0.03 -1.27
CA THR A 11 2.43 -0.60 -0.45
C THR A 11 1.37 -1.20 -1.37
N TYR A 12 1.51 -2.48 -1.71
CA TYR A 12 0.58 -3.22 -2.58
C TYR A 12 0.18 -4.58 -1.98
N SER A 13 -0.84 -5.21 -2.54
CA SER A 13 -1.35 -6.53 -2.10
C SER A 13 -1.73 -6.53 -0.60
N SER A 14 -1.32 -7.54 0.17
CA SER A 14 -1.63 -7.68 1.60
C SER A 14 -1.18 -6.48 2.44
N ALA A 15 -0.19 -5.70 2.00
CA ALA A 15 0.24 -4.50 2.70
C ALA A 15 -0.86 -3.42 2.73
N VAL A 16 -1.65 -3.29 1.67
CA VAL A 16 -2.81 -2.38 1.64
C VAL A 16 -3.86 -2.83 2.63
N LEU A 17 -4.11 -4.15 2.72
CA LEU A 17 -5.07 -4.69 3.69
C LEU A 17 -4.65 -4.40 5.13
N ASN A 18 -3.35 -4.52 5.40
CA ASN A 18 -2.79 -4.20 6.71
C ASN A 18 -2.89 -2.70 7.01
N ALA A 19 -2.61 -1.84 6.02
CA ALA A 19 -2.75 -0.39 6.15
C ALA A 19 -4.21 0.02 6.44
N VAL A 20 -5.18 -0.55 5.72
CA VAL A 20 -6.62 -0.33 5.99
C VAL A 20 -6.99 -0.78 7.41
N ARG A 21 -6.50 -1.95 7.84
CA ARG A 21 -6.76 -2.45 9.19
C ARG A 21 -6.19 -1.52 10.26
N LEU A 22 -4.95 -1.06 10.10
CA LEU A 22 -4.33 -0.10 11.02
C LEU A 22 -5.12 1.22 11.05
N LYS A 23 -5.63 1.69 9.90
CA LYS A 23 -6.45 2.92 9.83
C LYS A 23 -7.79 2.78 10.57
N LYS A 24 -8.36 1.57 10.61
CA LYS A 24 -9.63 1.29 11.32
C LYS A 24 -9.46 1.00 12.81
N GLU A 25 -8.38 0.33 13.19
CA GLU A 25 -8.20 -0.22 14.53
C GLU A 25 -7.29 0.64 15.43
N THR A 26 -6.69 1.69 14.89
CA THR A 26 -5.74 2.55 15.62
C THR A 26 -5.97 4.03 15.34
N ASN A 27 -5.43 4.89 16.21
CA ASN A 27 -5.33 6.34 15.98
C ASN A 27 -3.98 6.72 15.35
N ALA A 28 -3.43 5.88 14.47
CA ALA A 28 -2.16 6.15 13.81
C ALA A 28 -2.27 7.28 12.78
N SER A 29 -1.19 8.03 12.59
CA SER A 29 -1.05 9.00 11.50
C SER A 29 -0.37 8.36 10.30
N PHE A 30 -1.04 8.35 9.17
CA PHE A 30 -0.52 7.81 7.91
C PHE A 30 0.28 8.88 7.19
N VAL A 31 1.50 8.55 6.78
CA VAL A 31 2.44 9.50 6.18
C VAL A 31 3.17 8.89 4.99
N GLY A 32 3.52 9.70 3.99
CA GLY A 32 4.24 9.26 2.79
C GLY A 32 3.47 9.50 1.51
N GLU A 33 3.37 8.49 0.63
CA GLU A 33 2.64 8.59 -0.64
C GLU A 33 1.38 7.71 -0.65
N ALA A 34 0.49 7.92 -1.62
CA ALA A 34 -0.62 7.03 -1.88
C ALA A 34 -0.14 5.59 -2.12
N THR A 35 -0.92 4.60 -1.65
CA THR A 35 -0.59 3.18 -1.84
C THR A 35 -0.58 2.79 -3.33
N GLY A 36 0.22 1.79 -3.69
CA GLY A 36 0.25 1.25 -5.05
C GLY A 36 -0.84 0.22 -5.34
N GLY A 37 -1.63 -0.18 -4.35
CA GLY A 37 -2.75 -1.11 -4.51
C GLY A 37 -4.06 -0.53 -4.00
N GLU A 38 -5.15 -0.92 -4.65
CA GLU A 38 -6.50 -0.48 -4.30
C GLU A 38 -6.96 -1.19 -3.01
N PRO A 39 -7.56 -0.49 -2.04
CA PRO A 39 -8.15 -1.13 -0.85
C PRO A 39 -9.21 -2.17 -1.19
N ASN A 40 -10.00 -1.89 -2.22
CA ASN A 40 -10.99 -2.81 -2.77
C ASN A 40 -10.42 -3.37 -4.08
N HIS A 41 -10.11 -4.67 -4.12
CA HIS A 41 -9.50 -5.26 -5.31
C HIS A 41 -9.78 -6.76 -5.45
N TYR A 42 -9.59 -7.26 -6.67
CA TYR A 42 -9.54 -8.70 -6.93
C TYR A 42 -8.20 -9.29 -6.46
N GLY A 43 -8.27 -10.22 -5.52
CA GLY A 43 -7.14 -10.98 -5.02
C GLY A 43 -7.41 -12.49 -5.04
N GLU A 44 -6.73 -13.21 -4.15
CA GLU A 44 -6.73 -14.68 -4.11
C GLU A 44 -6.28 -15.26 -5.45
N VAL A 45 -4.97 -15.19 -5.68
CA VAL A 45 -4.40 -15.61 -6.95
C VAL A 45 -4.34 -17.12 -7.02
N LYS A 46 -5.04 -17.71 -7.99
CA LYS A 46 -4.85 -19.10 -8.40
C LYS A 46 -3.97 -19.17 -9.64
N GLN A 47 -3.40 -20.34 -9.87
CA GLN A 47 -2.55 -20.61 -11.01
C GLN A 47 -2.99 -21.90 -11.70
N PHE A 48 -2.96 -21.89 -13.03
CA PHE A 48 -2.99 -23.11 -13.84
C PHE A 48 -1.94 -23.01 -14.95
N THR A 49 -1.57 -24.15 -15.52
CA THR A 49 -0.59 -24.22 -16.61
C THR A 49 -1.30 -24.55 -17.91
N LEU A 50 -0.99 -23.82 -18.98
CA LEU A 50 -1.58 -24.09 -20.29
C LEU A 50 -1.09 -25.44 -20.84
N PRO A 51 -1.97 -26.30 -21.38
CA PRO A 51 -1.62 -27.67 -21.75
C PRO A 51 -0.64 -27.76 -22.93
N ASN A 52 -0.62 -26.77 -23.83
CA ASN A 52 0.18 -26.82 -25.05
C ASN A 52 1.46 -25.97 -24.97
N SER A 53 1.41 -24.81 -24.30
CA SER A 53 2.53 -23.87 -24.23
C SER A 53 3.30 -23.93 -22.92
N GLU A 54 2.79 -24.71 -21.96
CA GLU A 54 3.34 -24.88 -20.61
C GLU A 54 3.51 -23.57 -19.82
N LYS A 55 2.85 -22.49 -20.26
CA LYS A 55 2.94 -21.20 -19.59
C LYS A 55 2.06 -21.19 -18.34
N PRO A 56 2.60 -20.74 -17.18
CA PRO A 56 1.80 -20.54 -15.99
C PRO A 56 0.95 -19.27 -16.15
N ILE A 57 -0.35 -19.41 -15.94
CA ILE A 57 -1.32 -18.32 -15.94
C ILE A 57 -1.80 -18.09 -14.51
N ARG A 58 -1.81 -16.84 -14.09
CA ARG A 58 -2.30 -16.39 -12.79
C ARG A 58 -3.55 -15.55 -12.97
N TYR A 59 -4.53 -15.76 -12.09
CA TYR A 59 -5.78 -15.02 -12.10
C TYR A 59 -6.34 -14.91 -10.68
N SER A 60 -7.01 -13.80 -10.40
CA SER A 60 -7.66 -13.54 -9.11
C SER A 60 -9.02 -14.25 -9.05
N THR A 61 -9.34 -14.90 -7.93
CA THR A 61 -10.60 -15.63 -7.75
C THR A 61 -11.61 -14.98 -6.83
N LYS A 62 -11.22 -13.91 -6.12
CA LYS A 62 -12.10 -13.26 -5.14
C LYS A 62 -11.97 -11.75 -5.17
N TYR A 63 -13.12 -11.07 -5.10
CA TYR A 63 -13.16 -9.63 -4.85
C TYR A 63 -13.16 -9.39 -3.34
N PHE A 64 -12.24 -8.56 -2.88
CA PHE A 64 -12.18 -8.11 -1.49
C PHE A 64 -12.70 -6.68 -1.40
N LYS A 65 -13.74 -6.47 -0.58
CA LYS A 65 -14.27 -5.15 -0.24
C LYS A 65 -13.93 -4.82 1.21
N TRP A 66 -12.97 -3.92 1.40
CA TRP A 66 -12.49 -3.50 2.73
C TRP A 66 -12.94 -2.09 3.11
N LEU A 67 -13.20 -1.22 2.13
CA LEU A 67 -13.79 0.10 2.35
C LEU A 67 -15.19 0.14 1.71
N ASP A 68 -16.11 0.87 2.35
CA ASP A 68 -17.44 1.09 1.77
C ASP A 68 -17.39 2.02 0.56
N GLU A 69 -16.47 2.98 0.62
CA GLU A 69 -16.12 3.92 -0.44
C GLU A 69 -15.37 3.22 -1.57
N ASP A 70 -15.67 3.61 -2.80
CA ASP A 70 -14.99 3.13 -3.99
C ASP A 70 -13.74 3.99 -4.25
N THR A 71 -12.64 3.60 -3.61
CA THR A 71 -11.35 4.31 -3.68
C THR A 71 -10.32 3.43 -4.39
N ASN A 72 -9.61 4.02 -5.35
CA ASN A 72 -8.56 3.34 -6.11
C ASN A 72 -7.19 3.37 -5.39
N THR A 73 -7.11 3.96 -4.21
CA THR A 73 -5.89 3.96 -3.40
C THR A 73 -6.22 4.40 -1.97
N LEU A 74 -5.36 4.01 -1.03
CA LEU A 74 -5.36 4.56 0.31
C LEU A 74 -4.42 5.77 0.37
N GLU A 75 -5.00 6.95 0.58
CA GLU A 75 -4.25 8.20 0.77
C GLU A 75 -3.70 8.31 2.20
N PRO A 76 -2.46 8.85 2.37
CA PRO A 76 -1.92 9.19 3.68
C PRO A 76 -2.62 10.44 4.24
N ASP A 77 -2.53 10.61 5.56
CA ASP A 77 -3.04 11.82 6.22
C ASP A 77 -2.07 13.01 6.01
N MET A 78 -0.77 12.73 5.83
CA MET A 78 0.25 13.70 5.42
C MET A 78 1.02 13.18 4.21
N VAL A 79 0.90 13.88 3.09
CA VAL A 79 1.64 13.56 1.87
C VAL A 79 3.09 14.04 2.00
N ILE A 80 4.04 13.12 1.83
CA ILE A 80 5.47 13.38 1.81
C ILE A 80 6.06 12.55 0.67
N GLU A 81 6.42 13.20 -0.41
CA GLU A 81 6.94 12.54 -1.61
C GLU A 81 8.44 12.28 -1.51
N GLU A 82 8.88 11.12 -1.99
CA GLU A 82 10.29 10.79 -2.16
C GLU A 82 10.84 11.60 -3.34
N THR A 83 11.83 12.46 -3.08
CA THR A 83 12.49 13.22 -4.15
C THR A 83 13.77 12.51 -4.59
N PHE A 84 14.12 12.62 -5.87
CA PHE A 84 15.39 12.07 -6.36
C PHE A 84 16.61 12.65 -5.63
N ALA A 85 16.53 13.91 -5.19
CA ALA A 85 17.57 14.55 -4.39
C ALA A 85 17.73 13.90 -3.01
N ALA A 86 16.62 13.63 -2.31
CA ALA A 86 16.63 12.93 -1.02
C ALA A 86 17.15 11.50 -1.17
N TYR A 87 16.65 10.76 -2.17
CA TYR A 87 17.15 9.43 -2.53
C TYR A 87 18.67 9.41 -2.78
N ARG A 88 19.17 10.36 -3.58
CA ARG A 88 20.61 10.50 -3.88
C ARG A 88 21.44 10.83 -2.64
N ALA A 89 20.87 11.51 -1.66
CA ALA A 89 21.51 11.86 -0.40
C ALA A 89 21.40 10.75 0.66
N GLY A 90 20.64 9.68 0.39
CA GLY A 90 20.36 8.61 1.37
C GLY A 90 19.50 9.10 2.54
N VAL A 91 18.70 10.14 2.31
CA VAL A 91 17.79 10.72 3.31
C VAL A 91 16.37 10.28 2.97
N ASP A 92 15.68 9.67 3.94
CA ASP A 92 14.26 9.37 3.86
C ASP A 92 13.46 10.58 4.39
N PRO A 93 12.74 11.31 3.52
CA PRO A 93 11.97 12.50 3.91
C PRO A 93 10.88 12.20 4.95
N VAL A 94 10.27 11.01 4.89
CA VAL A 94 9.21 10.60 5.81
C VAL A 94 9.79 10.39 7.20
N THR A 95 10.89 9.64 7.29
CA THR A 95 11.58 9.40 8.56
C THR A 95 12.12 10.70 9.14
N GLU A 96 12.70 11.57 8.31
CA GLU A 96 13.17 12.89 8.76
C GLU A 96 12.02 13.75 9.31
N TRP A 97 10.86 13.75 8.64
CA TRP A 97 9.68 14.46 9.12
C TRP A 97 9.16 13.89 10.45
N ILE A 98 9.06 12.56 10.59
CA ILE A 98 8.60 11.91 11.84
C ILE A 98 9.49 12.30 13.02
N THR A 99 10.81 12.27 12.86
CA THR A 99 11.74 12.57 13.96
C THR A 99 11.70 14.03 14.44
N LYS A 100 11.20 14.95 13.61
CA LYS A 100 11.06 16.37 13.92
C LYS A 100 9.73 16.74 14.57
N ASN A 101 8.75 15.83 14.61
CA ASN A 101 7.38 16.09 15.07
C ASN A 101 7.05 15.35 16.36
#